data_AF-A0A8D8C0Z6-F1
#
_entry.id   AF-A0A8D8C0Z6-F1
#
_cell.length_a   1.000
_cell.length_b   1.000
_cell.length_c   1.000
_cell.angle_alpha   90.00
_cell.angle_beta   90.00
_cell.angle_gamma   90.00
#
_symmetry.space_group_name_H-M   'P 1'
#
loop_
_entity.id
_entity.type
_entity.pdbx_description
1 polymer ?
#
loop_
_entity_poly.entity_id
_entity_poly.type
_entity_poly.pdbx_seq_one_letter_code
_entity_poly.pdbx_strand_id
1 'polypeptide(L)'
;MSSKDKDNNTFNKLKQFFRITKTSGATHRDRNYFPISAELERELQPETPVGQRCKALKDLSEDVIKYRLEVDSVQLLWHLTKDLIVGNKSTEQRHVALNFYCKLIKGQYDNLKLMRAQFFRVIVSHEEPEDIAYRLEMLKSLTENGKNIQYFEKEIGSFLVQWISQIDQAGLIVPLLELIVNLVKYNAASLEKNFLVGIVNYIFDLTCRVEDTQTILLSLTVLDCLPGYAIIPNEILTLFIVILCRTVNREAYCQTSWKIMKNLFGTALGHATLLTMCNILNDRTFYRDEALLRGAIFHTNMGLWGVSGSAILNCPPSIVLT
;
A
#
# COMPACT_ATOMS: atom_id res chain seq x y z
N MET A 1 3.93 16.65 -57.74
CA MET A 1 3.71 17.17 -56.37
C MET A 1 3.44 15.99 -55.46
N SER A 2 4.26 15.83 -54.41
CA SER A 2 4.40 14.60 -53.63
C SER A 2 3.31 14.48 -52.55
N SER A 3 2.84 13.25 -52.31
CA SER A 3 1.79 12.90 -51.35
C SER A 3 2.11 13.27 -49.89
N LYS A 4 3.37 13.64 -49.57
CA LYS A 4 3.80 14.09 -48.24
C LYS A 4 3.33 15.50 -47.86
N ASP A 5 2.97 16.35 -48.83
CA ASP A 5 2.55 17.73 -48.54
C ASP A 5 1.06 17.85 -48.18
N LYS A 6 0.25 16.84 -48.52
CA LYS A 6 -1.19 16.81 -48.16
C LYS A 6 -1.43 16.45 -46.70
N ASP A 7 -0.69 15.49 -46.15
CA ASP A 7 -0.89 15.03 -44.76
C ASP A 7 -0.49 16.08 -43.72
N ASN A 8 0.56 16.86 -44.02
CA ASN A 8 1.04 17.91 -43.13
C ASN A 8 0.07 19.10 -43.06
N ASN A 9 -0.68 19.34 -44.14
CA ASN A 9 -1.66 20.43 -44.21
C ASN A 9 -2.96 20.07 -43.45
N THR A 10 -3.32 18.79 -43.40
CA THR A 10 -4.49 18.29 -42.65
C THR A 10 -4.24 18.33 -41.13
N PHE A 11 -3.06 17.91 -40.68
CA PHE A 11 -2.64 18.01 -39.27
C PHE A 11 -2.52 19.46 -38.78
N ASN A 12 -2.06 20.38 -39.63
CA ASN A 12 -1.99 21.80 -39.28
C ASN A 12 -3.36 22.49 -39.25
N LYS A 13 -4.31 22.07 -40.10
CA LYS A 13 -5.71 22.53 -40.03
C LYS A 13 -6.42 22.06 -38.77
N LEU A 14 -6.19 20.79 -38.35
CA LEU A 14 -6.67 20.27 -37.07
C LEU A 14 -6.12 21.11 -35.89
N LYS A 15 -4.82 21.40 -35.85
CA LYS A 15 -4.23 22.27 -34.82
C LYS A 15 -4.73 23.71 -34.84
N GLN A 16 -5.08 24.26 -36.01
CA GLN A 16 -5.65 25.62 -36.12
C GLN A 16 -7.08 25.70 -35.59
N PHE A 17 -7.89 24.65 -35.77
CA PHE A 17 -9.25 24.60 -35.19
C PHE A 17 -9.22 24.59 -33.65
N PHE A 18 -8.19 24.02 -33.02
CA PHE A 18 -8.02 24.04 -31.55
C PHE A 18 -7.50 25.37 -30.98
N ARG A 19 -7.11 26.35 -31.81
CA ARG A 19 -6.49 27.60 -31.35
C ARG A 19 -7.43 28.81 -31.38
N ILE A 20 -8.62 28.71 -31.99
CA ILE A 20 -9.54 29.83 -32.25
C ILE A 20 -10.54 30.09 -31.11
N THR A 21 -10.61 29.27 -30.06
CA THR A 21 -11.52 29.49 -28.91
C THR A 21 -10.97 30.41 -27.81
N LYS A 22 -9.88 31.15 -28.05
CA LYS A 22 -9.33 32.11 -27.08
C LYS A 22 -9.59 33.56 -27.47
N THR A 23 -10.84 34.01 -27.39
CA THR A 23 -11.14 35.42 -27.06
C THR A 23 -12.59 35.57 -26.60
N SER A 24 -12.74 36.11 -25.38
CA SER A 24 -13.84 36.93 -24.84
C SER A 24 -14.52 36.34 -23.60
N GLY A 25 -14.33 37.00 -22.46
CA GLY A 25 -15.12 36.81 -21.23
C GLY A 25 -14.33 36.24 -20.05
N ALA A 26 -13.99 37.10 -19.09
CA ALA A 26 -13.40 36.71 -17.82
C ALA A 26 -14.41 35.91 -16.97
N THR A 27 -14.22 34.59 -16.92
CA THR A 27 -14.62 33.71 -15.82
C THR A 27 -13.46 32.73 -15.64
N HIS A 28 -13.21 32.28 -14.40
CA HIS A 28 -12.13 31.38 -14.03
C HIS A 28 -11.93 30.28 -15.09
N ARG A 29 -10.76 30.25 -15.75
CA ARG A 29 -10.38 29.15 -16.64
C ARG A 29 -10.21 27.90 -15.77
N ASP A 30 -11.28 27.13 -15.67
CA ASP A 30 -11.26 25.77 -15.16
C ASP A 30 -10.20 24.95 -15.89
N ARG A 31 -9.58 24.00 -15.16
CA ARG A 31 -8.66 23.00 -15.72
C ARG A 31 -9.24 22.45 -17.04
N ASN A 32 -8.45 22.47 -18.11
CA ASN A 32 -8.83 21.93 -19.42
C ASN A 32 -9.48 20.55 -19.28
N TYR A 33 -10.81 20.47 -19.44
CA TYR A 33 -11.55 19.21 -19.44
C TYR A 33 -11.31 18.47 -20.77
N PHE A 34 -11.16 17.15 -20.70
CA PHE A 34 -11.08 16.27 -21.85
C PHE A 34 -12.44 15.57 -22.05
N PRO A 35 -13.18 15.91 -23.12
CA PRO A 35 -14.45 15.26 -23.42
C PRO A 35 -14.23 13.87 -24.01
N ILE A 36 -15.05 12.90 -23.59
CA ILE A 36 -15.10 11.59 -24.25
C ILE A 36 -15.94 11.76 -25.53
N SER A 37 -15.28 11.73 -26.69
CA SER A 37 -15.98 11.86 -27.97
C SER A 37 -16.78 10.59 -28.29
N ALA A 38 -17.87 10.74 -29.05
CA ALA A 38 -18.65 9.60 -29.54
C ALA A 38 -17.82 8.63 -30.40
N GLU A 39 -16.78 9.13 -31.06
CA GLU A 39 -15.84 8.30 -31.81
C GLU A 39 -15.00 7.43 -30.86
N LEU A 40 -14.43 8.02 -29.81
CA LEU A 40 -13.67 7.30 -28.79
C LEU A 40 -14.54 6.28 -28.05
N GLU A 41 -15.78 6.65 -27.72
CA GLU A 41 -16.75 5.73 -27.11
C GLU A 41 -16.98 4.51 -28.02
N ARG A 42 -17.26 4.74 -29.31
CA ARG A 42 -17.44 3.67 -30.30
C ARG A 42 -16.17 2.80 -30.45
N GLU A 43 -14.99 3.40 -30.42
CA GLU A 43 -13.72 2.66 -30.49
C GLU A 43 -13.48 1.77 -29.26
N LEU A 44 -14.02 2.12 -28.10
CA LEU A 44 -13.87 1.36 -26.86
C LEU A 44 -14.98 0.32 -26.63
N GLN A 45 -16.06 0.35 -27.39
CA GLN A 45 -17.20 -0.56 -27.26
C GLN A 45 -16.80 -2.05 -27.41
N PRO A 46 -17.47 -2.97 -26.70
CA PRO A 46 -17.21 -4.42 -26.78
C PRO A 46 -17.25 -5.01 -28.18
N GLU A 47 -18.05 -4.44 -29.08
CA GLU A 47 -18.24 -4.85 -30.46
C GLU A 47 -17.02 -4.52 -31.35
N THR A 48 -16.18 -3.58 -30.93
CA THR A 48 -14.98 -3.16 -31.67
C THR A 48 -13.87 -4.21 -31.50
N PRO A 49 -13.09 -4.55 -32.55
CA PRO A 49 -12.00 -5.51 -32.44
C PRO A 49 -11.02 -5.17 -31.31
N VAL A 50 -10.66 -6.15 -30.49
CA VAL A 50 -9.81 -5.98 -29.29
C VAL A 50 -8.52 -5.21 -29.58
N GLY A 51 -7.85 -5.47 -30.71
CA GLY A 51 -6.63 -4.76 -31.08
C GLY A 51 -6.84 -3.25 -31.24
N GLN A 52 -7.98 -2.83 -31.80
CA GLN A 52 -8.35 -1.43 -31.92
C GLN A 52 -8.68 -0.82 -30.55
N ARG A 53 -9.45 -1.53 -29.72
CA ARG A 53 -9.77 -1.11 -28.34
C ARG A 53 -8.50 -0.92 -27.50
N CYS A 54 -7.57 -1.86 -27.57
CA CYS A 54 -6.28 -1.78 -26.87
C CYS A 54 -5.43 -0.59 -27.34
N LYS A 55 -5.48 -0.25 -28.64
CA LYS A 55 -4.80 0.94 -29.16
C LYS A 55 -5.44 2.22 -28.62
N ALA A 56 -6.77 2.34 -28.72
CA ALA A 56 -7.51 3.48 -28.18
C ALA A 56 -7.26 3.69 -26.68
N LEU A 57 -7.22 2.61 -25.89
CA LEU A 57 -6.86 2.66 -24.46
C LEU A 57 -5.43 3.16 -24.20
N LYS A 58 -4.47 2.73 -25.01
CA LYS A 58 -3.07 3.18 -24.89
C LYS A 58 -2.93 4.66 -25.21
N ASP A 59 -3.66 5.14 -26.22
CA ASP A 59 -3.63 6.55 -26.61
C ASP A 59 -4.33 7.42 -25.54
N LEU A 60 -5.51 7.01 -25.08
CA LEU A 60 -6.28 7.70 -24.03
C LEU A 60 -5.55 7.76 -22.67
N SER A 61 -4.73 6.75 -22.37
CA SER A 61 -3.98 6.63 -21.12
C SER A 61 -3.12 7.87 -20.80
N GLU A 62 -2.58 8.54 -21.81
CA GLU A 62 -1.76 9.74 -21.62
C GLU A 62 -2.60 10.97 -21.33
N ASP A 63 -3.81 11.03 -21.87
CA ASP A 63 -4.72 12.15 -21.70
C ASP A 63 -5.41 12.13 -20.34
N VAL A 64 -5.81 10.95 -19.85
CA VAL A 64 -6.47 10.81 -18.54
C VAL A 64 -5.55 11.16 -17.36
N ILE A 65 -4.24 11.21 -17.54
CA ILE A 65 -3.30 11.72 -16.52
C ILE A 65 -3.24 13.25 -16.56
N LYS A 66 -3.26 13.83 -17.76
CA LYS A 66 -2.96 15.27 -17.99
C LYS A 66 -4.19 16.15 -17.84
N TYR A 67 -5.35 15.64 -18.23
CA TYR A 67 -6.59 16.40 -18.32
C TYR A 67 -7.64 15.86 -17.36
N ARG A 68 -8.55 16.73 -16.91
CA ARG A 68 -9.69 16.28 -16.09
C ARG A 68 -10.79 15.77 -17.00
N LEU A 69 -11.37 14.63 -16.65
CA LEU A 69 -12.53 14.12 -17.36
C LEU A 69 -13.80 14.82 -16.89
N GLU A 70 -14.79 14.87 -17.77
CA GLU A 70 -16.14 15.33 -17.44
C GLU A 70 -16.79 14.44 -16.37
N VAL A 71 -17.90 14.93 -15.81
CA VAL A 71 -18.70 14.17 -14.84
C VAL A 71 -19.11 12.83 -15.46
N ASP A 72 -19.10 11.76 -14.66
CA ASP A 72 -19.46 10.38 -15.02
C ASP A 72 -18.59 9.70 -16.09
N SER A 73 -17.65 10.40 -16.73
CA SER A 73 -16.73 9.83 -17.72
C SER A 73 -15.91 8.65 -17.18
N VAL A 74 -15.50 8.69 -15.91
CA VAL A 74 -14.78 7.57 -15.28
C VAL A 74 -15.66 6.31 -15.23
N GLN A 75 -16.95 6.47 -14.90
CA GLN A 75 -17.91 5.37 -14.86
C GLN A 75 -18.19 4.85 -16.27
N LEU A 76 -18.36 5.73 -17.26
CA LEU A 76 -18.52 5.35 -18.66
C LEU A 76 -17.33 4.52 -19.15
N LEU A 77 -16.10 5.01 -18.95
CA LEU A 77 -14.88 4.32 -19.36
C LEU A 77 -14.75 2.95 -18.70
N TRP A 78 -15.10 2.83 -17.41
CA TRP A 78 -15.18 1.53 -16.75
C TRP A 78 -16.18 0.59 -17.45
N HIS A 79 -17.39 1.05 -17.74
CA HIS A 79 -18.42 0.23 -18.40
C HIS A 79 -17.98 -0.26 -19.78
N LEU A 80 -17.30 0.59 -20.55
CA LEU A 80 -16.80 0.27 -21.88
C LEU A 80 -15.63 -0.71 -21.86
N THR A 81 -14.91 -0.88 -20.75
CA THR A 81 -13.61 -1.57 -20.74
C THR A 81 -13.51 -2.74 -19.76
N LYS A 82 -14.48 -2.90 -18.85
CA LYS A 82 -14.46 -3.95 -17.81
C LYS A 82 -14.38 -5.37 -18.34
N ASP A 83 -14.84 -5.63 -19.56
CA ASP A 83 -14.77 -6.95 -20.19
C ASP A 83 -13.35 -7.33 -20.62
N LEU A 84 -12.43 -6.35 -20.70
CA LEU A 84 -11.04 -6.57 -21.12
C LEU A 84 -10.17 -7.19 -20.03
N ILE A 85 -10.60 -7.13 -18.76
CA ILE A 85 -9.86 -7.69 -17.62
C ILE A 85 -10.37 -9.06 -17.16
N VAL A 86 -11.36 -9.64 -17.86
CA VAL A 86 -11.90 -10.97 -17.51
C VAL A 86 -10.82 -12.04 -17.70
N GLY A 87 -10.75 -13.03 -16.80
CA GLY A 87 -9.68 -14.05 -16.80
C GLY A 87 -9.53 -14.85 -18.10
N ASN A 88 -10.60 -14.98 -18.90
CA ASN A 88 -10.54 -15.64 -20.21
C ASN A 88 -9.89 -14.80 -21.33
N LYS A 89 -9.48 -13.56 -21.05
CA LYS A 89 -8.74 -12.70 -21.98
C LYS A 89 -7.24 -12.97 -21.89
N SER A 90 -6.51 -12.66 -22.95
CA SER A 90 -5.05 -12.82 -22.95
C SER A 90 -4.39 -11.86 -21.95
N THR A 91 -3.27 -12.28 -21.38
CA THR A 91 -2.47 -11.48 -20.44
C THR A 91 -2.14 -10.10 -21.01
N GLU A 92 -1.73 -10.00 -22.28
CA GLU A 92 -1.44 -8.73 -22.92
C GLU A 92 -2.67 -7.79 -22.92
N GLN A 93 -3.85 -8.31 -23.26
CA GLN A 93 -5.08 -7.54 -23.27
C GLN A 93 -5.43 -7.04 -21.86
N ARG A 94 -5.37 -7.92 -20.85
CA ARG A 94 -5.67 -7.56 -19.46
C ARG A 94 -4.70 -6.49 -18.96
N HIS A 95 -3.41 -6.66 -19.23
CA HIS A 95 -2.37 -5.71 -18.82
C HIS A 95 -2.58 -4.32 -19.43
N VAL A 96 -3.05 -4.21 -20.68
CA VAL A 96 -3.38 -2.91 -21.29
C VAL A 96 -4.51 -2.23 -20.52
N ALA A 97 -5.58 -2.94 -20.19
CA ALA A 97 -6.71 -2.39 -19.46
C ALA A 97 -6.38 -2.06 -18.00
N LEU A 98 -5.64 -2.93 -17.29
CA LEU A 98 -5.21 -2.69 -15.92
C LEU A 98 -4.24 -1.50 -15.82
N ASN A 99 -3.30 -1.37 -16.75
CA ASN A 99 -2.43 -0.21 -16.83
C ASN A 99 -3.22 1.08 -17.07
N PHE A 100 -4.24 1.02 -17.94
CA PHE A 100 -5.16 2.14 -18.13
C PHE A 100 -5.88 2.50 -16.83
N TYR A 101 -6.37 1.53 -16.05
CA TYR A 101 -7.01 1.80 -14.75
C TYR A 101 -6.05 2.43 -13.73
N CYS A 102 -4.79 1.98 -13.66
CA CYS A 102 -3.78 2.66 -12.84
C CYS A 102 -3.68 4.15 -13.21
N LYS A 103 -3.58 4.46 -14.51
CA LYS A 103 -3.46 5.84 -15.01
C LYS A 103 -4.72 6.66 -14.79
N LEU A 104 -5.90 6.05 -15.01
CA LEU A 104 -7.21 6.67 -14.80
C LEU A 104 -7.41 7.04 -13.33
N ILE A 105 -7.11 6.11 -12.41
CA ILE A 105 -7.21 6.33 -10.96
C ILE A 105 -6.27 7.47 -10.54
N LYS A 106 -5.01 7.47 -11.01
CA LYS A 106 -4.03 8.51 -10.68
C LYS A 106 -4.46 9.89 -11.18
N GLY A 107 -4.84 9.99 -12.45
CA GLY A 107 -5.17 11.27 -13.07
C GLY A 107 -6.50 11.86 -12.61
N GLN A 108 -7.47 10.99 -12.29
CA GLN A 108 -8.83 11.39 -11.91
C GLN A 108 -9.10 11.24 -10.41
N TYR A 109 -8.08 11.11 -9.57
CA TYR A 109 -8.19 10.76 -8.16
C TYR A 109 -9.30 11.51 -7.40
N ASP A 110 -9.32 12.85 -7.50
CA ASP A 110 -10.32 13.69 -6.81
C ASP A 110 -11.74 13.58 -7.39
N ASN A 111 -11.90 13.04 -8.61
CA ASN A 111 -13.19 12.88 -9.29
C ASN A 111 -13.69 11.42 -9.27
N LEU A 112 -12.99 10.50 -8.60
CA LEU A 112 -13.39 9.09 -8.59
C LEU A 112 -14.74 8.87 -7.87
N LYS A 113 -15.04 9.61 -6.79
CA LYS A 113 -16.28 9.44 -6.00
C LYS A 113 -16.54 7.95 -5.67
N LEU A 114 -17.74 7.42 -5.93
CA LEU A 114 -18.10 6.02 -5.69
C LEU A 114 -17.33 5.02 -6.59
N MET A 115 -16.71 5.47 -7.69
CA MET A 115 -15.84 4.60 -8.49
C MET A 115 -14.64 4.11 -7.70
N ARG A 116 -14.28 4.76 -6.58
CA ARG A 116 -13.26 4.24 -5.66
C ARG A 116 -13.60 2.84 -5.17
N ALA A 117 -14.82 2.64 -4.66
CA ALA A 117 -15.29 1.34 -4.22
C ALA A 117 -15.35 0.33 -5.38
N GLN A 118 -15.74 0.79 -6.57
CA GLN A 118 -15.77 -0.07 -7.75
C GLN A 118 -14.37 -0.56 -8.15
N PHE A 119 -13.36 0.32 -8.18
CA PHE A 119 -11.98 -0.08 -8.46
C PHE A 119 -11.38 -0.94 -7.34
N PHE A 120 -11.75 -0.71 -6.09
CA PHE A 120 -11.36 -1.60 -4.99
C PHE A 120 -11.91 -3.01 -5.21
N ARG A 121 -13.20 -3.15 -5.59
CA ARG A 121 -13.79 -4.45 -5.94
C ARG A 121 -13.05 -5.15 -7.07
N VAL A 122 -12.61 -4.41 -8.10
CA VAL A 122 -11.78 -4.96 -9.18
C VAL A 122 -10.48 -5.54 -8.64
N ILE A 123 -9.79 -4.81 -7.76
CA ILE A 123 -8.53 -5.27 -7.13
C ILE A 123 -8.77 -6.55 -6.32
N VAL A 124 -9.88 -6.64 -5.59
CA VAL A 124 -10.23 -7.79 -4.76
C VAL A 124 -10.64 -9.00 -5.61
N SER A 125 -11.50 -8.83 -6.61
CA SER A 125 -12.08 -9.93 -7.39
C SER A 125 -11.20 -10.48 -8.49
N HIS A 126 -10.18 -9.72 -8.92
CA HIS A 126 -9.29 -10.15 -9.99
C HIS A 126 -8.21 -11.10 -9.44
N GLU A 127 -8.13 -12.34 -9.91
CA GLU A 127 -7.27 -13.37 -9.29
C GLU A 127 -6.12 -13.87 -10.18
N GLU A 128 -5.99 -13.34 -11.40
CA GLU A 128 -4.95 -13.76 -12.34
C GLU A 128 -3.53 -13.47 -11.79
N PRO A 129 -2.66 -14.48 -11.61
CA PRO A 129 -1.35 -14.30 -10.97
C PRO A 129 -0.41 -13.36 -11.72
N GLU A 130 -0.44 -13.37 -13.06
CA GLU A 130 0.41 -12.52 -13.91
C GLU A 130 0.12 -11.03 -13.72
N ASP A 131 -1.07 -10.71 -13.23
CA ASP A 131 -1.61 -9.36 -13.14
C ASP A 131 -1.36 -8.72 -11.75
N ILE A 132 -0.73 -9.45 -10.81
CA ILE A 132 -0.58 -9.04 -9.40
C ILE A 132 0.17 -7.71 -9.23
N ALA A 133 1.17 -7.43 -10.06
CA ALA A 133 1.90 -6.16 -10.04
C ALA A 133 0.99 -4.98 -10.37
N TYR A 134 0.09 -5.14 -11.36
CA TYR A 134 -0.87 -4.11 -11.72
C TYR A 134 -1.95 -3.95 -10.64
N ARG A 135 -2.43 -5.04 -10.03
CA ARG A 135 -3.36 -4.97 -8.90
C ARG A 135 -2.76 -4.18 -7.73
N LEU A 136 -1.50 -4.41 -7.39
CA LEU A 136 -0.80 -3.68 -6.31
C LEU A 136 -0.66 -2.20 -6.67
N GLU A 137 -0.27 -1.89 -7.91
CA GLU A 137 -0.14 -0.51 -8.37
C GLU A 137 -1.49 0.23 -8.39
N MET A 138 -2.57 -0.46 -8.79
CA MET A 138 -3.94 0.07 -8.69
C MET A 138 -4.29 0.37 -7.24
N LEU A 139 -4.02 -0.54 -6.30
CA LEU A 139 -4.29 -0.32 -4.88
C LEU A 139 -3.50 0.86 -4.31
N LYS A 140 -2.19 0.95 -4.60
CA LYS A 140 -1.36 2.09 -4.21
C LYS A 140 -1.92 3.39 -4.78
N SER A 141 -2.31 3.42 -6.04
CA SER A 141 -2.89 4.60 -6.68
C SER A 141 -4.23 5.00 -6.05
N LEU A 142 -5.11 4.02 -5.82
CA LEU A 142 -6.44 4.22 -5.28
C LEU A 142 -6.42 4.71 -3.84
N THR A 143 -5.41 4.29 -3.08
CA THR A 143 -5.26 4.63 -1.66
C THR A 143 -4.34 5.81 -1.38
N GLU A 144 -3.78 6.45 -2.42
CA GLU A 144 -2.66 7.41 -2.26
C GLU A 144 -1.55 6.82 -1.38
N ASN A 145 -1.17 5.59 -1.72
CA ASN A 145 -0.21 4.75 -1.02
C ASN A 145 -0.57 4.53 0.46
N GLY A 146 -1.81 4.11 0.73
CA GLY A 146 -2.30 3.76 2.08
C GLY A 146 -2.88 4.92 2.89
N LYS A 147 -2.91 6.15 2.38
CA LYS A 147 -3.39 7.32 3.13
C LYS A 147 -4.92 7.46 3.14
N ASN A 148 -5.59 7.11 2.06
CA ASN A 148 -7.02 7.32 1.90
C ASN A 148 -7.71 6.02 1.50
N ILE A 149 -8.53 5.48 2.40
CA ILE A 149 -9.28 4.24 2.20
C ILE A 149 -10.80 4.46 2.11
N GLN A 150 -11.20 5.69 1.76
CA GLN A 150 -12.60 6.08 1.72
C GLN A 150 -13.42 5.14 0.83
N TYR A 151 -14.56 4.68 1.34
CA TYR A 151 -15.55 3.78 0.74
C TYR A 151 -15.26 2.27 0.81
N PHE A 152 -14.16 1.85 1.44
CA PHE A 152 -13.81 0.44 1.62
C PHE A 152 -13.01 0.21 2.92
N GLU A 153 -13.24 1.07 3.91
CA GLU A 153 -12.51 1.15 5.17
C GLU A 153 -12.55 -0.17 5.95
N LYS A 154 -13.71 -0.85 5.91
CA LYS A 154 -13.96 -2.10 6.63
C LYS A 154 -13.35 -3.32 5.95
N GLU A 155 -13.07 -3.26 4.65
CA GLU A 155 -12.70 -4.43 3.85
C GLU A 155 -11.18 -4.52 3.63
N ILE A 156 -10.48 -3.38 3.57
CA ILE A 156 -9.05 -3.34 3.20
C ILE A 156 -8.17 -4.12 4.17
N GLY A 157 -8.42 -4.04 5.48
CA GLY A 157 -7.61 -4.74 6.48
C GLY A 157 -7.63 -6.26 6.27
N SER A 158 -8.83 -6.85 6.21
CA SER A 158 -8.99 -8.29 5.95
C SER A 158 -8.41 -8.72 4.61
N PHE A 159 -8.62 -7.90 3.56
CA PHE A 159 -8.09 -8.19 2.24
C PHE A 159 -6.55 -8.25 2.23
N LEU A 160 -5.88 -7.26 2.83
CA LEU A 160 -4.41 -7.24 2.85
C LEU A 160 -3.80 -8.44 3.57
N VAL A 161 -4.40 -8.89 4.68
CA VAL A 161 -3.92 -10.09 5.41
C VAL A 161 -4.06 -11.35 4.55
N GLN A 162 -5.15 -11.50 3.80
CA GLN A 162 -5.32 -12.64 2.90
C GLN A 162 -4.37 -12.58 1.69
N TRP A 163 -4.10 -11.36 1.21
CA TRP A 163 -3.37 -11.14 -0.03
C TRP A 163 -1.84 -11.15 0.12
N ILE A 164 -1.32 -10.91 1.34
CA ILE A 164 0.12 -10.79 1.60
C ILE A 164 0.95 -11.98 1.13
N SER A 165 0.40 -13.20 1.21
CA SER A 165 1.08 -14.42 0.77
C SER A 165 1.35 -14.44 -0.74
N GLN A 166 0.38 -14.01 -1.54
CA GLN A 166 0.50 -13.92 -2.99
C GLN A 166 1.51 -12.83 -3.39
N ILE A 167 1.50 -11.71 -2.67
CA ILE A 167 2.41 -10.59 -2.88
C ILE A 167 3.87 -10.99 -2.55
N ASP A 168 4.08 -11.73 -1.46
CA ASP A 168 5.40 -12.25 -1.07
C ASP A 168 5.93 -13.22 -2.15
N GLN A 169 5.10 -14.17 -2.59
CA GLN A 169 5.45 -15.12 -3.66
C GLN A 169 5.80 -14.43 -4.99
N ALA A 170 5.20 -13.27 -5.28
CA ALA A 170 5.50 -12.47 -6.46
C ALA A 170 6.74 -11.56 -6.28
N GLY A 171 7.41 -11.56 -5.13
CA GLY A 171 8.57 -10.70 -4.86
C GLY A 171 8.21 -9.22 -4.68
N LEU A 172 6.96 -8.91 -4.33
CA LEU A 172 6.42 -7.55 -4.23
C LEU A 172 6.17 -7.11 -2.78
N ILE A 173 6.82 -7.74 -1.80
CA ILE A 173 6.55 -7.46 -0.39
C ILE A 173 6.95 -6.05 0.04
N VAL A 174 8.08 -5.52 -0.47
CA VAL A 174 8.57 -4.18 -0.13
C VAL A 174 7.51 -3.10 -0.43
N PRO A 175 6.97 -2.96 -1.66
CA PRO A 175 5.96 -1.96 -1.95
C PRO A 175 4.65 -2.15 -1.18
N LEU A 176 4.32 -3.38 -0.74
CA LEU A 176 3.18 -3.62 0.14
C LEU A 176 3.44 -3.15 1.57
N LEU A 177 4.63 -3.42 2.12
CA LEU A 177 5.01 -2.93 3.45
C LEU A 177 5.02 -1.39 3.49
N GLU A 178 5.47 -0.71 2.44
CA GLU A 178 5.38 0.75 2.31
C GLU A 178 3.94 1.26 2.40
N LEU A 179 3.01 0.57 1.73
CA LEU A 179 1.58 0.87 1.80
C LEU A 179 1.05 0.64 3.21
N ILE A 180 1.42 -0.48 3.86
CA ILE A 180 0.99 -0.83 5.23
C ILE A 180 1.47 0.22 6.25
N VAL A 181 2.70 0.73 6.12
CA VAL A 181 3.22 1.81 7.00
C VAL A 181 2.28 3.01 6.97
N ASN A 182 1.89 3.48 5.79
CA ASN A 182 0.97 4.62 5.67
C ASN A 182 -0.44 4.24 6.12
N LEU A 183 -0.90 3.04 5.79
CA LEU A 183 -2.22 2.56 6.21
C LEU A 183 -2.38 2.63 7.73
N VAL A 184 -1.40 2.16 8.49
CA VAL A 184 -1.39 2.28 9.95
C VAL A 184 -1.35 3.75 10.38
N LYS A 185 -0.45 4.57 9.84
CA LYS A 185 -0.29 5.97 10.25
C LYS A 185 -1.55 6.82 10.05
N TYR A 186 -2.27 6.62 8.95
CA TYR A 186 -3.37 7.49 8.56
C TYR A 186 -4.75 6.89 8.87
N ASN A 187 -4.86 5.57 9.02
CA ASN A 187 -6.15 4.89 9.08
C ASN A 187 -6.29 3.89 10.23
N ALA A 188 -5.45 3.96 11.27
CA ALA A 188 -5.48 3.00 12.37
C ALA A 188 -6.87 2.81 13.03
N ALA A 189 -7.70 3.86 13.09
CA ALA A 189 -9.06 3.77 13.63
C ALA A 189 -9.98 2.82 12.83
N SER A 190 -9.67 2.56 11.56
CA SER A 190 -10.41 1.65 10.69
C SER A 190 -9.81 0.24 10.66
N LEU A 191 -8.64 0.02 11.28
CA LEU A 191 -7.92 -1.25 11.22
C LEU A 191 -8.32 -2.14 12.41
N GLU A 192 -8.92 -3.27 12.09
CA GLU A 192 -9.39 -4.22 13.10
C GLU A 192 -8.24 -5.02 13.74
N LYS A 193 -8.53 -5.61 14.90
CA LYS A 193 -7.61 -6.51 15.62
C LYS A 193 -6.98 -7.57 14.71
N ASN A 194 -7.78 -8.22 13.86
CA ASN A 194 -7.32 -9.31 13.01
C ASN A 194 -6.28 -8.84 11.97
N PHE A 195 -6.38 -7.59 11.50
CA PHE A 195 -5.36 -6.99 10.65
C PHE A 195 -4.02 -6.91 11.39
N LEU A 196 -4.01 -6.36 12.60
CA LEU A 196 -2.79 -6.22 13.41
C LEU A 196 -2.14 -7.58 13.70
N VAL A 197 -2.94 -8.57 14.09
CA VAL A 197 -2.49 -9.95 14.31
C VAL A 197 -1.86 -10.53 13.05
N GLY A 198 -2.55 -10.43 11.91
CA GLY A 198 -2.05 -10.94 10.63
C GLY A 198 -0.72 -10.31 10.20
N ILE A 199 -0.61 -8.98 10.31
CA ILE A 199 0.60 -8.25 9.93
C ILE A 199 1.78 -8.58 10.84
N VAL A 200 1.58 -8.63 12.17
CA VAL A 200 2.68 -8.94 13.11
C VAL A 200 3.14 -10.39 12.97
N ASN A 201 2.21 -11.34 12.78
CA ASN A 201 2.56 -12.74 12.48
C ASN A 201 3.39 -12.85 11.20
N TYR A 202 2.95 -12.18 10.13
CA TYR A 202 3.68 -12.18 8.87
C TYR A 202 5.07 -11.56 9.01
N ILE A 203 5.21 -10.43 9.72
CA ILE A 203 6.52 -9.81 9.97
C ILE A 203 7.43 -10.74 10.76
N PHE A 204 6.91 -11.43 11.77
CA PHE A 204 7.70 -12.43 12.50
C PHE A 204 8.25 -13.50 11.56
N ASP A 205 7.40 -14.13 10.75
CA ASP A 205 7.81 -15.15 9.79
C ASP A 205 8.81 -14.59 8.77
N LEU A 206 8.60 -13.37 8.28
CA LEU A 206 9.48 -12.69 7.33
C LEU A 206 10.88 -12.48 7.93
N THR A 207 10.96 -11.97 9.17
CA THR A 207 12.25 -11.76 9.86
C THR A 207 13.00 -13.05 10.18
N CYS A 208 12.30 -14.20 10.20
CA CYS A 208 12.94 -15.51 10.37
C CYS A 208 13.46 -16.10 9.06
N ARG A 209 12.93 -15.68 7.90
CA ARG A 209 13.23 -16.27 6.58
C ARG A 209 14.14 -15.40 5.71
N VAL A 210 14.10 -14.07 5.88
CA VAL A 210 14.75 -13.11 4.99
C VAL A 210 15.92 -12.42 5.70
N GLU A 211 17.02 -12.22 5.00
CA GLU A 211 18.21 -11.49 5.49
C GLU A 211 18.38 -10.10 4.84
N ASP A 212 17.52 -9.75 3.88
CA ASP A 212 17.55 -8.44 3.23
C ASP A 212 17.32 -7.31 4.25
N THR A 213 18.31 -6.43 4.36
CA THR A 213 18.32 -5.38 5.38
C THR A 213 17.19 -4.37 5.14
N GLN A 214 16.91 -4.03 3.88
CA GLN A 214 15.87 -3.06 3.55
C GLN A 214 14.48 -3.59 3.95
N THR A 215 14.18 -4.84 3.63
CA THR A 215 12.92 -5.51 3.96
C THR A 215 12.72 -5.61 5.48
N ILE A 216 13.76 -5.97 6.24
CA ILE A 216 13.69 -6.03 7.70
C ILE A 216 13.46 -4.63 8.30
N LEU A 217 14.21 -3.61 7.86
CA LEU A 217 14.03 -2.23 8.34
C LEU A 217 12.63 -1.68 8.06
N LEU A 218 12.07 -2.01 6.89
CA LEU A 218 10.72 -1.62 6.55
C LEU A 218 9.67 -2.35 7.41
N SER A 219 9.90 -3.63 7.70
CA SER A 219 9.06 -4.40 8.64
C SER A 219 9.09 -3.79 10.06
N LEU A 220 10.28 -3.41 10.54
CA LEU A 220 10.43 -2.69 11.80
C LEU A 220 9.74 -1.32 11.76
N THR A 221 9.71 -0.64 10.60
CA THR A 221 8.97 0.62 10.43
C THR A 221 7.46 0.42 10.57
N VAL A 222 6.91 -0.71 10.10
CA VAL A 222 5.51 -1.07 10.37
C VAL A 222 5.28 -1.22 11.87
N LEU A 223 6.16 -1.94 12.57
CA LEU A 223 6.06 -2.11 14.03
C LEU A 223 6.18 -0.79 14.80
N ASP A 224 7.09 0.13 14.41
CA ASP A 224 7.24 1.45 15.04
C ASP A 224 5.96 2.30 14.96
N CYS A 225 5.12 2.07 13.95
CA CYS A 225 3.85 2.77 13.83
C CYS A 225 2.80 2.27 14.83
N LEU A 226 2.81 0.99 15.21
CA LEU A 226 1.71 0.42 16.00
C LEU A 226 1.52 1.10 17.37
N PRO A 227 2.56 1.33 18.21
CA PRO A 227 2.37 1.93 19.53
C PRO A 227 1.82 3.36 19.51
N GLY A 228 2.07 4.12 18.44
CA GLY A 228 1.65 5.51 18.31
C GLY A 228 0.27 5.71 17.68
N TYR A 229 -0.21 4.73 16.90
CA TYR A 229 -1.42 4.88 16.10
C TYR A 229 -2.51 3.84 16.41
N ALA A 230 -2.16 2.66 16.95
CA ALA A 230 -3.09 1.55 17.13
C ALA A 230 -3.15 1.04 18.58
N ILE A 231 -4.28 0.44 18.95
CA ILE A 231 -4.42 -0.31 20.19
C ILE A 231 -3.83 -1.71 19.96
N ILE A 232 -2.68 -2.00 20.57
CA ILE A 232 -2.00 -3.29 20.45
C ILE A 232 -2.73 -4.35 21.30
N PRO A 233 -3.26 -5.42 20.70
CA PRO A 233 -3.82 -6.55 21.46
C PRO A 233 -2.77 -7.29 22.29
N ASN A 234 -3.16 -7.79 23.47
CA ASN A 234 -2.26 -8.59 24.32
C ASN A 234 -1.69 -9.81 23.60
N GLU A 235 -2.47 -10.45 22.73
CA GLU A 235 -2.07 -11.63 21.96
C GLU A 235 -0.89 -11.38 21.02
N ILE A 236 -0.70 -10.15 20.53
CA ILE A 236 0.44 -9.81 19.65
C ILE A 236 1.62 -9.25 20.41
N LEU A 237 1.45 -8.84 21.68
CA LEU A 237 2.50 -8.19 22.47
C LEU A 237 3.72 -9.10 22.62
N THR A 238 3.51 -10.38 22.93
CA THR A 238 4.59 -11.36 23.03
C THR A 238 5.36 -11.48 21.72
N LEU A 239 4.66 -11.60 20.59
CA LEU A 239 5.33 -11.75 19.30
C LEU A 239 6.08 -10.47 18.88
N PHE A 240 5.48 -9.31 19.12
CA PHE A 240 6.10 -8.01 18.92
C PHE A 240 7.42 -7.89 19.71
N ILE A 241 7.43 -8.31 20.97
CA ILE A 241 8.62 -8.33 21.82
C ILE A 241 9.66 -9.32 21.30
N VAL A 242 9.24 -10.53 20.90
CA VAL A 242 10.15 -11.56 20.35
C VAL A 242 10.87 -11.04 19.09
N ILE A 243 10.16 -10.37 18.18
CA ILE A 243 10.76 -9.77 16.99
C ILE A 243 11.85 -8.76 17.39
N LEU A 244 11.55 -7.84 18.30
CA LEU A 244 12.51 -6.83 18.76
C LEU A 244 13.68 -7.41 19.55
N CYS A 245 13.45 -8.48 20.33
CA CYS A 245 14.51 -9.16 21.04
C CYS A 245 15.46 -9.87 20.06
N ARG A 246 14.95 -10.54 19.04
CA ARG A 246 15.84 -11.17 18.04
C ARG A 246 16.57 -10.11 17.22
N THR A 247 15.85 -9.09 16.76
CA THR A 247 16.40 -8.10 15.83
C THR A 247 17.44 -7.16 16.46
N VAL A 248 17.36 -6.88 17.76
CA VAL A 248 18.38 -6.03 18.42
C VAL A 248 19.79 -6.61 18.38
N ASN A 249 19.95 -7.92 18.19
CA ASN A 249 21.26 -8.58 18.12
C ASN A 249 22.03 -8.31 16.82
N ARG A 250 21.47 -7.53 15.90
CA ARG A 250 22.01 -7.36 14.55
C ARG A 250 22.33 -5.89 14.32
N GLU A 251 23.59 -5.61 14.04
CA GLU A 251 24.13 -4.25 13.95
C GLU A 251 23.35 -3.36 12.97
N ALA A 252 22.92 -3.91 11.83
CA ALA A 252 22.18 -3.19 10.79
C ALA A 252 20.85 -2.57 11.26
N TYR A 253 20.23 -3.13 12.31
CA TYR A 253 18.92 -2.68 12.78
C TYR A 253 18.78 -2.65 14.32
N CYS A 254 19.88 -2.75 15.06
CA CYS A 254 19.88 -2.73 16.52
C CYS A 254 19.31 -1.42 17.09
N GLN A 255 19.72 -0.28 16.52
CA GLN A 255 19.25 1.05 16.94
C GLN A 255 17.75 1.22 16.67
N THR A 256 17.28 0.77 15.51
CA THR A 256 15.86 0.80 15.14
C THR A 256 15.05 -0.08 16.09
N SER A 257 15.49 -1.31 16.33
CA SER A 257 14.83 -2.22 17.26
C SER A 257 14.76 -1.68 18.68
N TRP A 258 15.86 -1.09 19.17
CA TRP A 258 15.90 -0.45 20.50
C TRP A 258 14.94 0.74 20.57
N LYS A 259 14.93 1.61 19.56
CA LYS A 259 14.01 2.75 19.50
C LYS A 259 12.55 2.30 19.63
N ILE A 260 12.15 1.25 18.91
CA ILE A 260 10.78 0.73 18.95
C ILE A 260 10.45 0.17 20.33
N MET A 261 11.36 -0.61 20.94
CA MET A 261 11.15 -1.14 22.30
C MET A 261 11.03 -0.01 23.32
N LYS A 262 11.88 1.02 23.23
CA LYS A 262 11.82 2.21 24.07
C LYS A 262 10.47 2.92 23.94
N ASN A 263 9.97 3.08 22.71
CA ASN A 263 8.64 3.66 22.48
C ASN A 263 7.55 2.81 23.13
N LEU A 264 7.61 1.49 23.01
CA LEU A 264 6.67 0.56 23.63
C LEU A 264 6.68 0.67 25.16
N PHE A 265 7.86 0.75 25.79
CA PHE A 265 7.97 0.99 27.24
C PHE A 265 7.33 2.31 27.69
N GLY A 266 7.39 3.34 26.85
CA GLY A 266 6.79 4.64 27.13
C GLY A 266 5.26 4.66 27.05
N THR A 267 4.62 3.58 26.62
CA THR A 267 3.15 3.47 26.54
C THR A 267 2.54 2.86 27.80
N ALA A 268 1.21 2.79 27.85
CA ALA A 268 0.48 2.05 28.89
C ALA A 268 0.85 0.54 28.94
N LEU A 269 1.47 -0.01 27.89
CA LEU A 269 1.91 -1.40 27.84
C LEU A 269 3.31 -1.62 28.42
N GLY A 270 3.98 -0.60 28.95
CA GLY A 270 5.37 -0.71 29.42
C GLY A 270 5.58 -1.79 30.49
N HIS A 271 4.72 -1.83 31.52
CA HIS A 271 4.79 -2.88 32.54
C HIS A 271 4.43 -4.27 32.00
N ALA A 272 3.44 -4.38 31.11
CA ALA A 272 3.09 -5.64 30.46
C ALA A 272 4.25 -6.15 29.58
N THR A 273 4.96 -5.23 28.93
CA THR A 273 6.17 -5.51 28.14
C THR A 273 7.27 -6.06 29.03
N LEU A 274 7.54 -5.41 30.18
CA LEU A 274 8.50 -5.88 31.18
C LEU A 274 8.17 -7.29 31.69
N LEU A 275 6.93 -7.50 32.11
CA LEU A 275 6.47 -8.79 32.58
C LEU A 275 6.60 -9.87 31.50
N THR A 276 6.25 -9.55 30.26
CA THR A 276 6.35 -10.51 29.14
C THR A 276 7.80 -10.92 28.87
N MET A 277 8.77 -9.99 28.94
CA MET A 277 10.18 -10.36 28.81
C MET A 277 10.65 -11.22 29.98
N CYS A 278 10.24 -10.93 31.23
CA CYS A 278 10.56 -11.76 32.38
C CYS A 278 9.99 -13.18 32.20
N ASN A 279 8.76 -13.31 31.71
CA ASN A 279 8.16 -14.59 31.39
C ASN A 279 8.95 -15.35 30.32
N ILE A 280 9.43 -14.67 29.26
CA ILE A 280 10.29 -15.27 28.24
C ILE A 280 11.61 -15.79 28.85
N LEU A 281 12.23 -15.02 29.74
CA LEU A 281 13.49 -15.41 30.40
C LEU A 281 13.32 -16.58 31.38
N ASN A 282 12.14 -16.72 31.99
CA ASN A 282 11.83 -17.77 32.95
C ASN A 282 11.26 -19.04 32.30
N ASP A 283 10.77 -18.98 31.06
CA ASP A 283 10.23 -20.11 30.34
C ASP A 283 11.33 -20.93 29.63
N ARG A 284 11.50 -22.17 30.12
CA ARG A 284 12.51 -23.11 29.62
C ARG A 284 12.33 -23.49 28.16
N THR A 285 11.15 -23.30 27.58
CA THR A 285 10.90 -23.57 26.15
C THR A 285 11.73 -22.65 25.25
N PHE A 286 12.09 -21.44 25.70
CA PHE A 286 12.89 -20.48 24.94
C PHE A 286 14.40 -20.62 25.14
N TYR A 287 14.88 -21.55 25.98
CA TYR A 287 16.31 -21.64 26.33
C TYR A 287 17.23 -22.00 25.17
N ARG A 288 16.68 -22.50 24.07
CA ARG A 288 17.42 -22.78 22.83
C ARG A 288 17.52 -21.58 21.90
N ASP A 289 16.75 -20.53 22.14
CA ASP A 289 16.76 -19.31 21.33
C ASP A 289 17.67 -18.25 21.97
N GLU A 290 18.98 -18.39 21.73
CA GLU A 290 19.98 -17.48 22.29
C GLU A 290 19.74 -16.02 21.89
N ALA A 291 19.28 -15.77 20.67
CA ALA A 291 19.05 -14.40 20.18
C ALA A 291 17.89 -13.75 20.93
N LEU A 292 16.79 -14.49 21.13
CA LEU A 292 15.67 -14.01 21.94
C LEU A 292 16.10 -13.71 23.37
N LEU A 293 16.81 -14.62 24.04
CA LEU A 293 17.23 -14.43 25.43
C LEU A 293 18.19 -13.25 25.58
N ARG A 294 19.21 -13.15 24.71
CA ARG A 294 20.15 -12.00 24.71
C ARG A 294 19.42 -10.68 24.50
N GLY A 295 18.47 -10.65 23.57
CA GLY A 295 17.64 -9.48 23.31
C GLY A 295 16.73 -9.10 24.48
N ALA A 296 16.11 -10.09 25.13
CA ALA A 296 15.27 -9.88 26.30
C ALA A 296 16.07 -9.33 27.49
N ILE A 297 17.27 -9.84 27.73
CA ILE A 297 18.20 -9.30 28.73
C ILE A 297 18.59 -7.85 28.37
N PHE A 298 18.97 -7.60 27.12
CA PHE A 298 19.36 -6.28 26.64
C PHE A 298 18.23 -5.26 26.87
N HIS A 299 17.03 -5.55 26.37
CA HIS A 299 15.88 -4.63 26.46
C HIS A 299 15.41 -4.43 27.89
N THR A 300 15.42 -5.48 28.72
CA THR A 300 15.09 -5.37 30.15
C THR A 300 16.09 -4.47 30.87
N ASN A 301 17.39 -4.67 30.64
CA ASN A 301 18.44 -3.85 31.22
C ASN A 301 18.32 -2.37 30.79
N MET A 302 18.12 -2.13 29.50
CA MET A 302 17.97 -0.77 28.95
C MET A 302 16.67 -0.09 29.39
N GLY A 303 15.59 -0.84 29.61
CA GLY A 303 14.31 -0.31 30.11
C GLY A 303 14.35 0.15 31.57
N LEU A 304 15.06 -0.61 32.42
CA LEU A 304 15.13 -0.36 33.87
C LEU A 304 16.24 0.59 34.29
N TRP A 305 17.41 0.52 33.67
CA TRP A 305 18.58 1.29 34.12
C TRP A 305 19.07 2.29 33.08
N GLY A 306 18.69 2.12 31.81
CA GLY A 306 19.12 2.99 30.71
C GLY A 306 20.64 3.03 30.52
N VAL A 307 21.10 3.84 29.56
CA VAL A 307 22.54 4.03 29.28
C VAL A 307 23.19 5.04 30.24
N SER A 308 22.39 5.86 30.92
CA SER A 308 22.87 6.95 31.80
C SER A 308 22.10 7.07 33.12
N GLY A 309 21.43 6.00 33.57
CA GLY A 309 20.68 5.99 34.84
C GLY A 309 19.24 6.52 34.78
N SER A 310 18.79 7.01 33.61
CA SER A 310 17.39 7.40 33.41
C SER A 310 16.54 6.19 33.03
N ALA A 311 15.97 5.54 34.04
CA ALA A 311 15.00 4.46 33.89
C ALA A 311 13.78 4.94 33.07
N ILE A 312 13.31 4.11 32.14
CA ILE A 312 12.03 4.35 31.47
C ILE A 312 10.90 3.83 32.35
N LEU A 313 11.12 2.69 33.01
CA LEU A 313 10.19 2.06 33.93
C LEU A 313 10.72 2.14 35.36
N ASN A 314 9.90 2.68 36.27
CA ASN A 314 10.22 2.71 37.69
C ASN A 314 9.78 1.38 38.33
N CYS A 315 10.66 0.38 38.34
CA CYS A 315 10.42 -0.94 38.94
C CYS A 315 11.60 -1.37 39.82
N PRO A 316 11.38 -2.01 40.98
CA PRO A 316 12.45 -2.56 41.80
C PRO A 316 13.17 -3.72 41.10
N PRO A 317 14.51 -3.86 41.25
CA PRO A 317 15.28 -4.94 40.63
C PRO A 317 14.80 -6.35 40.99
N SER A 318 14.16 -6.51 42.16
CA SER A 318 13.61 -7.78 42.61
C SER A 318 12.55 -8.38 41.67
N ILE A 319 11.89 -7.59 40.83
CA ILE A 319 10.89 -8.08 39.87
C ILE A 319 11.52 -8.89 38.73
N VAL A 320 12.80 -8.65 38.43
CA VAL A 320 13.51 -9.30 37.32
C VAL A 320 14.48 -10.39 37.78
N LEU A 321 14.88 -10.37 39.06
CA LEU A 321 15.89 -11.27 39.63
C LEU A 321 15.31 -12.52 40.31
N THR A 322 14.01 -12.78 40.15
CA THR A 322 13.27 -13.94 40.72
C THR A 322 12.89 -14.94 39.65
#